data_AF-A0A2N5E2G2-F1
#
_entry.id   AF-A0A2N5E2G2-F1
#
_cell.length_a   1.000
_cell.length_b   1.000
_cell.length_c   1.000
_cell.angle_alpha   90.00
_cell.angle_beta   90.00
_cell.angle_gamma   90.00
#
_symmetry.space_group_name_H-M   'P 1'
#
loop_
_entity.id
_entity.type
_entity.pdbx_description
1 polymer ?
#
loop_
_entity_poly.entity_id
_entity_poly.type
_entity_poly.pdbx_seq_one_letter_code
_entity_poly.pdbx_strand_id
1 'polypeptide(L)'
;MEWRVIDSVVCPRSNMTFVCVISPKHLKLIVWTVTPLKLRSGDRLTPARRGYQLNRNPDQVIDVVNATPFRPRLWQILLQNRPGRDMRLSDTDALSL
;
A
#
# COMPACT_ATOMS: atom_id res chain seq x y z
N MET A 1 -3.12 -2.13 -16.56
CA MET A 1 -1.85 -1.38 -16.56
C MET A 1 -0.91 -2.02 -15.56
N GLU A 2 0.39 -2.05 -15.83
CA GLU A 2 1.41 -2.46 -14.84
C GLU A 2 1.62 -1.30 -13.84
N TRP A 3 1.74 -1.64 -12.56
CA TRP A 3 1.96 -0.67 -11.47
C TRP A 3 3.26 -0.97 -10.75
N ARG A 4 3.96 0.07 -10.30
CA ARG A 4 5.15 -0.07 -9.46
C ARG A 4 4.80 0.29 -8.02
N VAL A 5 5.19 -0.56 -7.08
CA VAL A 5 5.05 -0.29 -5.64
C VAL A 5 6.06 0.79 -5.22
N ILE A 6 5.57 1.82 -4.53
CA ILE A 6 6.38 2.87 -3.91
C ILE A 6 6.62 2.54 -2.44
N ASP A 7 5.56 2.19 -1.72
CA ASP A 7 5.59 1.91 -0.28
C ASP A 7 4.41 1.01 0.10
N SER A 8 4.50 0.35 1.26
CA SER A 8 3.48 -0.55 1.76
C SER A 8 3.35 -0.46 3.28
N VAL A 9 2.13 -0.63 3.76
CA VAL A 9 1.78 -0.69 5.18
C VAL A 9 0.96 -1.95 5.41
N VAL A 10 1.50 -2.86 6.22
CA VAL A 10 0.79 -4.06 6.66
C VAL A 10 -0.02 -3.70 7.90
N CYS A 11 -1.31 -4.02 7.90
CA CYS A 11 -2.20 -3.92 9.06
C CYS A 11 -2.48 -5.34 9.60
N PRO A 12 -1.74 -5.81 10.62
CA PRO A 12 -1.85 -7.20 11.10
C PRO A 12 -3.24 -7.54 11.64
N ARG A 13 -3.94 -6.56 12.23
CA ARG A 13 -5.26 -6.77 12.85
C ARG A 13 -6.35 -7.13 11.84
N SER A 14 -6.26 -6.62 10.61
CA SER A 14 -7.28 -6.83 9.57
C SER A 14 -6.82 -7.75 8.44
N ASN A 15 -5.60 -8.30 8.51
CA ASN A 15 -4.96 -9.07 7.42
C ASN A 15 -4.96 -8.32 6.07
N MET A 16 -4.90 -6.98 6.12
CA MET A 16 -4.88 -6.12 4.94
C MET A 16 -3.50 -5.49 4.78
N THR A 17 -3.06 -5.36 3.53
CA THR A 17 -1.90 -4.57 3.17
C THR A 17 -2.35 -3.38 2.34
N PHE A 18 -1.99 -2.18 2.77
CA PHE A 18 -2.17 -0.95 2.02
C PHE A 18 -0.92 -0.71 1.20
N VAL A 19 -1.06 -0.49 -0.10
CA VAL A 19 0.06 -0.32 -1.02
C VAL A 19 -0.09 0.99 -1.76
N CYS A 20 0.94 1.82 -1.70
CA CYS A 20 1.04 2.98 -2.57
C CYS A 20 1.71 2.55 -3.87
N VAL A 21 1.03 2.75 -5.00
CA VAL A 21 1.53 2.36 -6.32
C VAL A 21 1.54 3.53 -7.28
N ILE A 22 2.40 3.46 -8.30
CA ILE A 22 2.50 4.45 -9.37
C ILE A 22 2.48 3.79 -10.75
N SER A 23 1.75 4.39 -11.68
CA SER A 23 1.76 3.97 -13.08
C SER A 23 2.94 4.58 -13.84
N PRO A 24 3.29 4.05 -15.03
CA PRO A 24 4.27 4.69 -15.92
C PRO A 24 3.90 6.12 -16.32
N LYS A 25 2.62 6.49 -16.25
CA LYS A 25 2.10 7.85 -16.53
C LYS A 25 1.97 8.70 -15.26
N HIS A 26 2.69 8.36 -14.19
CA HIS A 26 2.71 9.07 -12.90
C HIS A 26 1.38 9.15 -12.13
N LEU A 27 0.38 8.33 -12.47
CA LEU A 27 -0.83 8.21 -11.65
C LEU A 27 -0.50 7.43 -10.38
N LYS A 28 -0.77 8.02 -9.20
CA LYS A 28 -0.56 7.38 -7.91
C LYS A 28 -1.87 6.91 -7.31
N LEU A 29 -1.89 5.69 -6.77
CA LEU A 29 -3.03 5.11 -6.07
C LEU A 29 -2.63 4.58 -4.70
N ILE A 30 -3.59 4.54 -3.78
CA ILE A 30 -3.55 3.72 -2.56
C ILE A 30 -4.46 2.53 -2.82
N VAL A 31 -3.90 1.32 -2.75
CA VAL A 31 -4.59 0.07 -3.04
C VAL A 31 -4.69 -0.75 -1.76
N TRP A 32 -5.86 -1.33 -1.50
CA TRP A 32 -6.10 -2.22 -0.38
C TRP A 32 -6.05 -3.64 -0.89
N THR A 33 -5.14 -4.44 -0.32
CA THR A 33 -4.92 -5.81 -0.77
C THR A 33 -5.05 -6.79 0.37
N VAL A 34 -5.49 -8.01 0.04
CA VAL A 34 -5.43 -9.17 0.93
C VAL A 34 -4.42 -10.11 0.30
N THR A 35 -3.27 -10.23 0.95
CA THR A 35 -2.19 -11.10 0.47
C THR A 35 -1.25 -11.46 1.62
N PRO A 36 -0.76 -12.71 1.69
CA PRO A 36 0.32 -13.07 2.60
C PRO A 36 1.69 -12.57 2.11
N LEU A 37 1.77 -12.06 0.87
CA LEU A 37 3.02 -11.63 0.26
C LEU A 37 3.47 -10.28 0.81
N LYS A 38 4.78 -10.15 1.08
CA LYS A 38 5.37 -8.86 1.47
C LYS A 38 5.66 -8.02 0.24
N LEU A 39 4.84 -6.99 0.01
CA LEU A 39 5.03 -6.02 -1.06
C LEU A 39 6.08 -4.97 -0.67
N ARG A 40 7.10 -4.78 -1.49
CA ARG A 40 8.23 -3.89 -1.24
C ARG A 40 8.33 -2.81 -2.31
N SER A 41 8.97 -1.69 -1.96
CA SER A 41 9.28 -0.65 -2.93
C SER A 41 10.08 -1.22 -4.11
N GLY A 42 9.66 -0.89 -5.33
CA GLY A 42 10.25 -1.42 -6.56
C GLY A 42 9.52 -2.61 -7.17
N ASP A 43 8.69 -3.33 -6.39
CA ASP A 43 7.91 -4.45 -6.92
C ASP A 43 6.96 -4.01 -8.04
N ARG A 44 6.69 -4.93 -8.96
CA ARG A 44 5.78 -4.73 -10.10
C ARG A 44 4.51 -5.53 -9.90
N LEU A 45 3.36 -4.85 -9.99
CA LEU A 45 2.05 -5.47 -10.02
C LEU A 45 1.57 -5.51 -11.47
N THR A 46 1.53 -6.70 -12.06
CA THR A 46 1.03 -6.90 -13.42
C THR A 46 -0.40 -7.45 -13.36
N PRO A 47 -1.34 -6.97 -14.19
CA PRO A 47 -2.70 -7.51 -14.19
C PRO A 47 -2.70 -9.01 -14.48
N ALA A 48 -3.53 -9.75 -13.75
CA ALA A 48 -3.79 -11.17 -13.98
C ALA A 48 -5.31 -11.41 -14.13
N ARG A 49 -5.72 -12.65 -14.43
CA ARG A 49 -7.16 -12.99 -14.53
C ARG A 49 -7.90 -12.79 -13.20
N ARG A 50 -7.23 -13.02 -12.07
CA ARG A 50 -7.68 -12.70 -10.71
C ARG A 50 -6.68 -11.73 -10.11
N GLY A 51 -7.07 -10.47 -9.93
CA GLY A 51 -6.23 -9.46 -9.28
C GLY A 51 -4.95 -9.12 -10.04
N TYR A 52 -3.82 -9.11 -9.33
CA TYR A 52 -2.51 -8.78 -9.87
C TYR A 52 -1.47 -9.82 -9.49
N GLN A 53 -0.56 -10.13 -10.40
CA GLN A 53 0.61 -10.96 -10.12
C GLN A 53 1.80 -10.08 -9.68
N LEU A 54 2.53 -10.54 -8.67
CA LEU A 54 3.74 -9.90 -8.17
C LEU A 54 4.92 -10.26 -9.07
N ASN A 55 5.65 -9.26 -9.56
CA ASN A 55 6.88 -9.41 -10.35
C ASN A 55 6.78 -10.41 -11.51
N ARG A 56 5.58 -10.46 -12.14
CA ARG A 56 5.24 -11.37 -13.25
C ARG A 56 5.34 -12.86 -12.90
N ASN A 57 5.25 -13.20 -11.61
CA ASN A 57 5.16 -14.57 -11.14
C ASN A 57 3.69 -15.00 -11.02
N PRO A 58 3.20 -15.94 -11.86
CA PRO A 58 1.80 -16.35 -11.86
C PRO A 58 1.35 -17.04 -10.56
N ASP A 59 2.27 -17.58 -9.77
CA ASP A 59 1.97 -18.23 -8.48
C ASP A 59 1.80 -17.21 -7.33
N GLN A 60 2.13 -15.94 -7.58
CA GLN A 60 2.10 -14.87 -6.57
C GLN A 60 1.00 -13.86 -6.89
N VAL A 61 -0.24 -14.27 -6.65
CA VAL A 61 -1.43 -13.45 -6.89
C VAL A 61 -1.77 -12.60 -5.66
N ILE A 62 -2.15 -11.34 -5.92
CA ILE A 62 -2.56 -10.34 -4.95
C ILE A 62 -4.00 -9.97 -5.25
N ASP A 63 -4.88 -10.21 -4.28
CA ASP A 63 -6.27 -9.80 -4.35
C ASP A 63 -6.41 -8.33 -3.96
N VAL A 64 -7.10 -7.57 -4.81
CA VAL A 64 -7.40 -6.15 -4.60
C VAL A 64 -8.83 -6.05 -4.09
N VAL A 65 -8.99 -5.46 -2.90
CA VAL A 65 -10.30 -5.20 -2.29
C VAL A 65 -10.85 -3.86 -2.76
N ASN A 66 -10.01 -2.84 -2.79
CA ASN A 66 -10.38 -1.50 -3.23
C ASN A 66 -9.15 -0.70 -3.68
N ALA A 67 -9.38 0.42 -4.38
CA ALA A 67 -8.35 1.37 -4.73
C ALA A 67 -8.88 2.80 -4.72
N THR A 68 -8.04 3.74 -4.33
CA THR A 68 -8.36 5.17 -4.37
C THR A 68 -7.20 5.96 -4.97
N PRO A 69 -7.45 7.13 -5.58
CA PRO A 69 -6.38 8.07 -5.90
C PRO A 69 -5.52 8.38 -4.68
N PHE A 70 -4.23 8.57 -4.88
CA PHE A 70 -3.33 8.87 -3.77
C PHE A 70 -3.74 10.18 -3.08
N ARG A 71 -3.94 10.09 -1.77
CA ARG A 71 -4.24 11.23 -0.89
C ARG A 71 -3.17 11.28 0.20
N PRO A 72 -2.31 12.32 0.27
CA PRO A 72 -1.22 12.38 1.23
C PRO A 72 -1.68 12.21 2.69
N ARG A 73 -2.76 12.90 3.09
CA ARG A 73 -3.31 12.80 4.46
C ARG A 73 -3.76 11.38 4.81
N LEU A 74 -4.45 10.70 3.90
CA LEU A 74 -4.87 9.31 4.10
C LEU A 74 -3.65 8.39 4.25
N TRP A 75 -2.63 8.56 3.40
CA TRP A 75 -1.40 7.75 3.50
C TRP A 75 -0.67 7.98 4.83
N GLN A 76 -0.59 9.22 5.32
CA GLN A 76 0.01 9.51 6.62
C GLN A 76 -0.72 8.82 7.78
N ILE A 77 -2.07 8.84 7.78
CA ILE A 77 -2.88 8.13 8.78
C ILE A 77 -2.60 6.62 8.73
N LEU A 78 -2.50 6.04 7.52
CA LEU A 78 -2.15 4.62 7.38
C LEU A 78 -0.75 4.33 7.93
N LEU A 79 0.23 5.19 7.66
CA LEU A 79 1.59 5.05 8.17
C LEU A 79 1.71 5.19 9.70
N GLN A 80 0.79 5.91 10.37
CA GLN A 80 0.74 5.96 11.84
C GLN A 80 0.33 4.61 12.44
N ASN A 81 -0.45 3.82 11.71
CA ASN A 81 -0.88 2.48 12.13
C ASN A 81 0.14 1.38 11.78
N ARG A 82 1.33 1.74 11.29
CA ARG A 82 2.38 0.79 10.92
C ARG A 82 2.92 0.11 12.20
N PRO A 83 2.94 -1.23 12.28
CA PRO A 83 3.51 -1.94 13.42
C PRO A 83 4.98 -1.57 13.61
N GLY A 84 5.38 -1.19 14.82
CA GLY A 84 6.76 -0.80 15.15
C GLY A 84 7.12 0.66 14.87
N ARG A 85 6.15 1.51 14.49
CA ARG A 85 6.33 2.96 14.54
C ARG A 85 5.92 3.44 15.93
N ASP A 86 6.85 3.41 16.89
CA ASP A 86 6.64 4.06 18.17
C ASP A 86 6.26 5.52 17.90
N MET A 87 5.07 5.89 18.37
CA MET A 87 4.54 7.25 18.27
C MET A 87 5.48 8.14 19.08
N ARG A 88 6.49 8.72 18.41
CA ARG A 88 7.32 9.74 19.05
C ARG A 88 6.37 10.85 19.48
N LEU A 89 6.34 11.10 20.78
CA LEU A 89 5.52 12.08 21.52
C LEU A 89 5.74 13.55 21.10
N SER A 90 6.27 13.83 19.90
CA SER A 90 6.52 15.19 19.39
C SER A 90 5.38 15.75 18.53
N ASP A 91 4.43 14.92 18.06
CA ASP A 91 3.38 15.38 17.14
C ASP A 91 2.12 15.88 17.85
N THR A 92 2.07 15.85 19.19
CA THR A 92 0.98 16.44 19.99
C THR A 92 0.88 17.96 19.88
N ASP A 93 1.93 18.63 19.43
CA ASP A 93 1.95 20.10 19.30
C ASP A 93 1.30 20.62 18.00
N ALA A 94 0.96 19.75 17.04
CA ALA A 94 0.39 20.14 15.75
C ALA A 94 -1.15 20.11 15.67
N LEU A 95 -1.84 19.68 16.75
CA LEU A 95 -3.30 19.58 16.80
C LEU A 95 -3.96 20.54 17.81
N SER A 96 -3.20 21.52 18.31
CA SER A 96 -3.74 22.62 19.11
C SER A 96 -3.89 23.89 18.24
N LEU A 97 -4.92 23.90 17.39
CA LEU A 97 -5.52 25.12 16.81
C LEU A 97 -7.03 24.96 16.82
#